data_AF-A0A931WRS8-F1
#
_entry.id   AF-A0A931WRS8-F1
#
_cell.length_a   1.000
_cell.length_b   1.000
_cell.length_c   1.000
_cell.angle_alpha   90.00
_cell.angle_beta   90.00
_cell.angle_gamma   90.00
#
_symmetry.space_group_name_H-M   'P 1'
#
loop_
_entity.id
_entity.type
_entity.pdbx_description
1 polymer ?
#
loop_
_entity_poly.entity_id
_entity_poly.type
_entity_poly.pdbx_seq_one_letter_code
_entity_poly.pdbx_strand_id
1 'polypeptide(L)'
;MADPAGEYKKRLEERRNLMNRCFRGLRVNGYARLGAGFLIATSTWLALGPHLVSGWFILGPLSIFVALLVYDDRLYRTGRRARRAVAYYERGLARIEDRWVGGGNTDASLAGDTHMYATDLDLFGSGSLFALLNTARTRAGERALAGWLGGPAAREEILKRQQAVDELRNNVDLREDLVVLADDVRTAVDAAVLNQWAHAPVSLRSLIARATAPLLVLLTIATVVYWLFGGNSDLVRAALAVEIAFGLFHRQRVREVIASMDEPAKELRVLYSALARIDRERFTSDKLRELRAGIGVSGRENGFGGTGVAVAACRSSELPAQRMVCSLCPAAVMGDSVHICD
;
A
#
# COMPACT_ATOMS: atom_id res chain seq x y z
N MET A 1 -13.40 -29.09 17.38
CA MET A 1 -13.19 -27.72 16.85
C MET A 1 -12.39 -26.97 17.89
N ALA A 2 -11.28 -26.33 17.51
CA ALA A 2 -10.55 -25.47 18.44
C ALA A 2 -11.47 -24.36 18.94
N ASP A 3 -11.37 -24.00 20.22
CA ASP A 3 -12.08 -22.85 20.77
C ASP A 3 -11.69 -21.58 19.99
N PRO A 4 -12.63 -20.94 19.26
CA PRO A 4 -12.32 -19.75 18.47
C PRO A 4 -11.75 -18.60 19.31
N ALA A 5 -12.20 -18.48 20.57
CA ALA A 5 -11.70 -17.46 21.47
C ALA A 5 -10.25 -17.72 21.86
N GLY A 6 -9.90 -18.98 22.18
CA GLY A 6 -8.53 -19.42 22.46
C GLY A 6 -7.57 -19.13 21.31
N GLU A 7 -7.93 -19.49 20.07
CA GLU A 7 -7.09 -19.22 18.89
C GLU A 7 -6.90 -17.71 18.66
N TYR A 8 -7.95 -16.90 18.79
CA TYR A 8 -7.87 -15.45 18.63
C TYR A 8 -7.02 -14.79 19.73
N LYS A 9 -7.10 -15.27 20.98
CA LYS A 9 -6.27 -14.79 22.09
C LYS A 9 -4.80 -15.08 21.86
N LYS A 10 -4.47 -16.31 21.45
CA LYS A 10 -3.10 -16.72 21.12
C LYS A 10 -2.51 -15.83 20.02
N ARG A 11 -3.21 -15.69 18.89
CA ARG A 11 -2.73 -14.85 17.78
C ARG A 11 -2.65 -13.37 18.15
N LEU A 12 -3.59 -12.86 18.94
CA LEU A 12 -3.54 -11.48 19.44
C LEU A 12 -2.25 -11.23 20.22
N GLU A 13 -1.86 -12.15 21.12
CA GLU A 13 -0.64 -12.03 21.90
C GLU A 13 0.61 -12.06 21.01
N GLU A 14 0.69 -12.99 20.05
CA GLU A 14 1.79 -13.07 19.08
C GLU A 14 1.93 -11.77 18.28
N ARG A 15 0.82 -11.20 17.79
CA ARG A 15 0.84 -9.95 17.03
C ARG A 15 1.14 -8.73 17.89
N ARG A 16 0.70 -8.69 19.16
CA ARG A 16 1.11 -7.66 20.13
C ARG A 16 2.60 -7.71 20.43
N ASN A 17 3.15 -8.91 20.64
CA ASN A 17 4.58 -9.10 20.84
C ASN A 17 5.39 -8.66 19.62
N LEU A 18 4.94 -8.99 18.41
CA LEU A 18 5.56 -8.50 17.17
C LEU A 18 5.49 -6.97 17.04
N MET A 19 4.33 -6.36 17.32
CA MET A 19 4.14 -4.91 17.30
C MET A 19 5.09 -4.21 18.28
N ASN A 20 5.19 -4.72 19.52
CA ASN A 20 6.07 -4.18 20.55
C ASN A 20 7.56 -4.32 20.17
N ARG A 21 7.96 -5.45 19.58
CA ARG A 21 9.31 -5.64 19.04
C ARG A 21 9.64 -4.62 17.95
N CYS A 22 8.72 -4.40 17.00
CA CYS A 22 8.90 -3.40 15.95
C CYS A 22 9.02 -1.99 16.52
N PHE A 23 8.17 -1.61 17.47
CA PHE A 23 8.21 -0.29 18.10
C PHE A 23 9.51 -0.03 18.88
N ARG A 24 10.00 -1.03 19.61
CA ARG A 24 11.33 -1.00 20.24
C ARG A 24 12.44 -0.86 19.22
N GLY A 25 12.38 -1.64 18.12
CA GLY A 25 13.33 -1.57 17.02
C GLY A 25 13.40 -0.18 16.40
N LEU A 26 12.25 0.46 16.13
CA LEU A 26 12.18 1.81 15.57
C LEU A 26 12.83 2.85 16.49
N ARG A 27 12.64 2.74 17.82
CA ARG A 27 13.30 3.65 18.79
C ARG A 27 14.81 3.49 18.78
N VAL A 28 15.31 2.26 18.84
CA VAL A 28 16.75 1.97 18.80
C VAL A 28 17.36 2.42 17.47
N ASN A 29 16.69 2.12 16.36
CA ASN A 29 17.10 2.55 15.02
C ASN A 29 17.10 4.08 14.87
N GLY A 30 16.15 4.77 15.51
CA GLY A 30 16.13 6.23 15.62
C GLY A 30 17.41 6.78 16.25
N TYR A 31 17.80 6.27 17.42
CA TYR A 31 19.06 6.67 18.07
C TYR A 31 20.30 6.32 17.24
N ALA A 32 20.31 5.13 16.61
CA ALA A 32 21.42 4.72 15.73
C ALA A 32 21.58 5.66 14.53
N ARG A 33 20.48 6.10 13.92
CA ARG A 33 20.50 7.09 12.83
C ARG A 33 20.98 8.46 13.29
N LEU A 34 20.61 8.91 14.48
CA LEU A 34 21.14 10.16 15.04
C LEU A 34 22.66 10.08 15.23
N GLY A 35 23.16 8.95 15.76
CA GLY A 35 24.60 8.70 15.88
C GLY A 35 25.32 8.67 14.52
N ALA A 36 24.78 7.93 13.55
CA ALA A 36 25.33 7.88 12.19
C ALA A 36 25.29 9.25 11.50
N GLY A 37 24.21 10.02 11.67
CA GLY A 37 24.10 11.39 11.15
C GLY A 37 25.13 12.34 11.76
N PHE A 38 25.39 12.23 13.06
CA PHE A 38 26.45 12.99 13.73
C PHE A 38 27.84 12.63 13.20
N LEU A 39 28.11 11.34 12.97
CA LEU A 39 29.36 10.89 12.34
C LEU A 39 29.50 11.43 10.91
N ILE A 40 28.44 11.38 10.10
CA ILE A 40 28.43 11.96 8.74
C ILE A 40 28.75 13.46 8.80
N ALA A 41 28.08 14.22 9.69
CA ALA A 41 28.31 15.65 9.83
C ALA A 41 29.75 15.98 10.26
N THR A 42 30.28 15.21 11.21
CA THR A 42 31.67 15.37 11.71
C THR A 42 32.69 15.03 10.62
N SER A 43 32.52 13.90 9.92
CA SER A 43 33.38 13.52 8.79
C SER A 43 33.32 14.53 7.65
N THR A 44 32.13 15.07 7.35
CA THR A 44 31.93 16.10 6.33
C THR A 44 32.63 17.40 6.70
N TRP A 45 32.46 17.86 7.94
CA TRP A 45 33.14 19.05 8.46
C TRP A 45 34.67 18.90 8.40
N LEU A 46 35.21 17.78 8.87
CA LEU A 46 36.66 17.52 8.87
C LEU A 46 37.25 17.40 7.45
N ALA A 47 36.49 16.88 6.49
CA ALA A 47 36.94 16.72 5.11
C ALA A 47 36.87 18.04 4.31
N LEU A 48 35.84 18.85 4.52
CA LEU A 48 35.60 20.09 3.76
C LEU A 48 36.19 21.34 4.39
N GLY A 49 36.28 21.42 5.73
CA GLY A 49 36.74 22.60 6.45
C GLY A 49 38.26 22.63 6.61
N PRO A 50 38.82 21.84 7.55
CA PRO A 50 40.25 21.83 7.82
C PRO A 50 41.05 20.85 6.93
N HIS A 51 40.38 20.10 6.05
CA HIS A 51 40.99 19.07 5.18
C HIS A 51 41.84 18.02 5.92
N LEU A 52 41.45 17.67 7.15
CA LEU A 52 42.20 16.76 8.03
C LEU A 52 42.01 15.28 7.69
N VAL A 53 40.91 14.94 7.01
CA VAL A 53 40.56 13.56 6.64
C VAL A 53 40.17 13.50 5.17
N SER A 54 40.48 12.38 4.52
CA SER A 54 40.06 12.14 3.15
C SER A 54 38.54 11.97 3.05
N GLY A 55 37.93 12.43 1.95
CA GLY A 55 36.48 12.35 1.71
C GLY A 55 35.91 10.93 1.75
N TRP A 56 36.75 9.91 1.54
CA TRP A 56 36.39 8.49 1.65
C TRP A 56 35.83 8.11 3.03
N PHE A 57 36.22 8.82 4.10
CA PHE A 57 35.71 8.56 5.45
C PHE A 57 34.20 8.85 5.60
N ILE A 58 33.58 9.61 4.70
CA ILE A 58 32.14 9.89 4.72
C ILE A 58 31.34 8.66 4.29
N LEU A 59 31.88 7.82 3.39
CA LEU A 59 31.16 6.71 2.79
C LEU A 59 30.77 5.62 3.81
N GLY A 60 31.62 5.37 4.81
CA GLY A 60 31.34 4.40 5.88
C GLY A 60 30.07 4.76 6.66
N PRO A 61 30.04 5.90 7.38
CA PRO A 61 28.85 6.38 8.08
C PRO A 61 27.63 6.55 7.17
N LEU A 62 27.83 6.99 5.92
CA LEU A 62 26.75 7.13 4.93
C LEU A 62 26.12 5.78 4.58
N SER A 63 26.92 4.74 4.32
CA SER A 63 26.42 3.40 4.01
C SER A 63 25.63 2.80 5.18
N ILE A 64 26.13 2.98 6.41
CA ILE A 64 25.43 2.55 7.64
C ILE A 64 24.10 3.30 7.77
N PHE A 65 24.09 4.61 7.55
CA PHE A 65 22.87 5.41 7.62
C PHE A 65 21.82 4.94 6.60
N VAL A 66 22.22 4.67 5.35
CA VAL A 66 21.33 4.13 4.31
C VAL A 66 20.79 2.75 4.70
N ALA A 67 21.63 1.86 5.22
CA ALA A 67 21.19 0.55 5.70
C ALA A 67 20.16 0.67 6.84
N LEU A 68 20.37 1.60 7.78
CA LEU A 68 19.43 1.90 8.86
C LEU A 68 18.11 2.49 8.34
N LEU A 69 18.12 3.28 7.26
CA LEU A 69 16.89 3.78 6.62
C LEU A 69 16.07 2.64 6.00
N VAL A 70 16.73 1.72 5.28
CA VAL A 70 16.06 0.54 4.70
C VAL A 70 15.49 -0.35 5.80
N TYR A 71 16.24 -0.54 6.89
CA TYR A 71 15.78 -1.29 8.04
C TYR A 71 14.60 -0.61 8.75
N ASP A 72 14.60 0.72 8.87
CA ASP A 72 13.50 1.51 9.44
C ASP A 72 12.20 1.29 8.68
N ASP A 73 12.25 1.39 7.34
CA ASP A 73 11.09 1.19 6.49
C ASP A 73 10.54 -0.24 6.63
N ARG A 74 11.41 -1.25 6.70
CA ARG A 74 11.01 -2.64 6.96
C ARG A 74 10.35 -2.82 8.32
N LEU A 75 10.92 -2.25 9.39
CA LEU A 75 10.35 -2.28 10.74
C LEU A 75 9.00 -1.56 10.80
N TYR A 76 8.90 -0.40 10.15
CA TYR A 76 7.68 0.40 10.12
C TYR A 76 6.55 -0.34 9.40
N ARG A 77 6.83 -0.93 8.23
CA ARG A 77 5.86 -1.73 7.47
C ARG A 77 5.39 -2.95 8.25
N THR A 78 6.30 -3.70 8.85
CA THR A 78 5.97 -4.88 9.68
C THR A 78 5.18 -4.48 10.92
N GLY A 79 5.58 -3.41 11.61
CA GLY A 79 4.87 -2.87 12.77
C GLY A 79 3.45 -2.42 12.45
N ARG A 80 3.24 -1.74 11.30
CA ARG A 80 1.90 -1.37 10.83
C ARG A 80 1.01 -2.60 10.55
N ARG A 81 1.56 -3.63 9.92
CA ARG A 81 0.83 -4.89 9.66
C ARG A 81 0.44 -5.57 10.97
N ALA A 82 1.37 -5.67 11.93
CA ALA A 82 1.11 -6.24 13.25
C ALA A 82 0.02 -5.45 14.00
N ARG A 83 0.08 -4.11 13.99
CA ARG A 83 -0.95 -3.26 14.60
C ARG A 83 -2.35 -3.49 14.01
N ARG A 84 -2.45 -3.70 12.69
CA ARG A 84 -3.72 -4.03 12.03
C ARG A 84 -4.26 -5.38 12.45
N ALA A 85 -3.39 -6.40 12.51
CA ALA A 85 -3.77 -7.72 12.97
C ALA A 85 -4.26 -7.68 14.42
N VAL A 86 -3.57 -6.93 15.30
CA VAL A 86 -4.03 -6.68 16.69
C VAL A 86 -5.44 -6.09 16.70
N ALA A 87 -5.68 -5.00 15.97
CA ALA A 87 -7.00 -4.36 15.91
C ALA A 87 -8.09 -5.28 15.31
N TYR A 88 -7.73 -6.21 14.43
CA TYR A 88 -8.64 -7.20 13.89
C TYR A 88 -9.05 -8.23 14.96
N TYR A 89 -8.09 -8.80 15.67
CA TYR A 89 -8.35 -9.77 16.72
C TYR A 89 -9.06 -9.17 17.93
N GLU A 90 -8.72 -7.94 18.33
CA GLU A 90 -9.44 -7.23 19.41
C GLU A 90 -10.92 -7.05 19.07
N ARG A 91 -11.23 -6.62 17.84
CA ARG A 91 -12.62 -6.52 17.36
C ARG A 91 -13.30 -7.89 17.26
N GLY A 92 -12.57 -8.92 16.84
CA GLY A 92 -13.06 -10.30 16.80
C GLY A 92 -13.46 -10.83 18.18
N LEU A 93 -12.58 -10.66 19.17
CA LEU A 93 -12.84 -11.06 20.56
C LEU A 93 -13.96 -10.24 21.19
N ALA A 94 -14.02 -8.93 20.92
CA ALA A 94 -15.13 -8.09 21.38
C ALA A 94 -16.48 -8.58 20.87
N ARG A 95 -16.57 -9.13 19.64
CA ARG A 95 -17.80 -9.75 19.13
C ARG A 95 -18.12 -11.08 19.83
N ILE A 96 -17.12 -11.93 20.03
CA ILE A 96 -17.32 -13.23 20.70
C ILE A 96 -17.77 -13.05 22.14
N GLU A 97 -17.26 -12.02 22.82
CA GLU A 97 -17.54 -11.74 24.23
C GLU A 97 -18.62 -10.67 24.43
N ASP A 98 -19.40 -10.37 23.38
CA ASP A 98 -20.54 -9.43 23.36
C ASP A 98 -20.26 -7.99 23.86
N ARG A 99 -19.05 -7.48 23.60
CA ARG A 99 -18.59 -6.10 23.90
C ARG A 99 -18.29 -5.27 22.65
N TRP A 100 -19.01 -5.53 21.56
CA TRP A 100 -18.72 -4.97 20.23
C TRP A 100 -19.39 -3.62 19.97
N VAL A 101 -20.42 -3.25 20.73
CA VAL A 101 -21.21 -2.03 20.54
C VAL A 101 -20.31 -0.80 20.58
N GLY A 102 -20.44 0.08 19.58
CA GLY A 102 -19.64 1.31 19.44
C GLY A 102 -18.28 1.11 18.75
N GLY A 103 -17.85 -0.12 18.45
CA GLY A 103 -16.56 -0.40 17.79
C GLY A 103 -16.61 -0.59 16.26
N GLY A 104 -17.81 -0.58 15.67
CA GLY A 104 -18.06 -0.87 14.24
C GLY A 104 -18.32 0.36 13.38
N ASN A 105 -18.33 0.18 12.05
CA ASN A 105 -18.78 1.22 11.13
C ASN A 105 -20.31 1.39 11.22
N THR A 106 -20.78 2.56 11.65
CA THR A 106 -22.19 2.92 11.79
C THR A 106 -22.67 3.85 10.68
N ASP A 107 -22.00 3.86 9.53
CA ASP A 107 -22.35 4.71 8.40
C ASP A 107 -23.81 4.50 7.97
N ALA A 108 -24.66 5.45 8.37
CA ALA A 108 -26.09 5.44 8.11
C ALA A 108 -26.41 5.64 6.62
N SER A 109 -25.47 6.14 5.81
CA SER A 109 -25.69 6.32 4.37
C SER A 109 -25.85 4.99 3.60
N LEU A 110 -25.46 3.87 4.23
CA LEU A 110 -25.63 2.53 3.67
C LEU A 110 -27.04 1.96 3.86
N ALA A 111 -27.89 2.59 4.69
CA ALA A 111 -29.22 2.08 5.03
C ALA A 111 -30.21 2.15 3.84
N GLY A 112 -29.95 2.96 2.81
CA GLY A 112 -30.78 3.07 1.61
C GLY A 112 -32.25 3.41 1.89
N ASP A 113 -33.13 3.13 0.92
CA ASP A 113 -34.58 3.10 1.14
C ASP A 113 -34.90 1.88 2.01
N THR A 114 -34.99 2.10 3.31
CA THR A 114 -35.11 1.03 4.30
C THR A 114 -36.42 0.27 4.13
N HIS A 115 -36.32 -1.06 4.00
CA HIS A 115 -37.47 -1.95 4.08
C HIS A 115 -38.19 -1.79 5.43
N MET A 116 -39.52 -1.98 5.43
CA MET A 116 -40.40 -1.72 6.59
C MET A 116 -39.98 -2.44 7.90
N TYR A 117 -39.24 -3.55 7.80
CA TYR A 117 -38.74 -4.33 8.94
C TYR A 117 -37.35 -3.91 9.45
N ALA A 118 -36.63 -3.04 8.73
CA ALA A 118 -35.24 -2.73 9.06
C ALA A 118 -35.08 -1.99 10.39
N THR A 119 -36.09 -1.20 10.77
CA THR A 119 -36.13 -0.50 12.06
C THR A 119 -36.46 -1.46 13.21
N ASP A 120 -37.38 -2.40 13.00
CA ASP A 120 -37.80 -3.36 14.05
C ASP A 120 -36.70 -4.38 14.36
N LEU A 121 -35.93 -4.78 13.34
CA LEU A 121 -34.81 -5.71 13.47
C LEU A 121 -33.46 -5.03 13.76
N ASP A 122 -33.45 -3.72 14.02
CA ASP A 122 -32.24 -2.91 14.25
C ASP A 122 -31.13 -3.24 13.23
N LEU A 123 -31.47 -3.26 11.93
CA LEU A 123 -30.53 -3.67 10.88
C LEU A 123 -29.39 -2.67 10.69
N PHE A 124 -29.65 -1.38 10.91
CA PHE A 124 -28.69 -0.28 10.73
C PHE A 124 -28.66 0.66 11.93
N GLY A 125 -27.56 1.39 12.12
CA GLY A 125 -27.35 2.30 13.26
C GLY A 125 -26.35 1.79 14.29
N SER A 126 -26.23 2.49 15.42
CA SER A 126 -25.33 2.12 16.52
C SER A 126 -25.85 0.89 17.25
N GLY A 127 -25.02 -0.16 17.34
CA GLY A 127 -25.45 -1.42 17.97
C GLY A 127 -26.37 -2.27 17.10
N SER A 128 -26.38 -2.03 15.78
CA SER A 128 -27.19 -2.79 14.81
C SER A 128 -26.59 -4.13 14.40
N LEU A 129 -27.41 -4.98 13.78
CA LEU A 129 -26.95 -6.23 13.18
C LEU A 129 -25.87 -6.01 12.10
N PHE A 130 -26.00 -4.95 11.29
CA PHE A 130 -24.94 -4.58 10.35
C PHE A 130 -23.63 -4.25 11.08
N ALA A 131 -23.67 -3.46 12.15
CA ALA A 131 -22.48 -3.12 12.93
C ALA A 131 -21.81 -4.34 13.57
N LEU A 132 -22.61 -5.35 13.97
CA LEU A 132 -22.12 -6.63 14.49
C LEU A 132 -21.43 -7.47 13.41
N LEU A 133 -22.06 -7.63 12.24
CA LEU A 133 -21.60 -8.55 11.19
C LEU A 133 -20.52 -7.96 10.28
N ASN A 134 -20.51 -6.63 10.10
CA ASN A 134 -19.66 -6.00 9.10
C ASN A 134 -18.17 -6.11 9.46
N THR A 135 -17.46 -6.87 8.63
CA THR A 135 -16.00 -6.97 8.62
C THR A 135 -15.40 -6.54 7.28
N ALA A 136 -16.24 -6.03 6.37
CA ALA A 136 -15.82 -5.59 5.05
C ALA A 136 -14.82 -4.44 5.14
N ARG A 137 -13.88 -4.43 4.19
CA ARG A 137 -12.79 -3.45 4.12
C ARG A 137 -12.88 -2.51 2.93
N THR A 138 -13.94 -2.63 2.14
CA THR A 138 -14.19 -1.80 0.97
C THR A 138 -15.62 -1.28 1.02
N ARG A 139 -15.85 -0.06 0.53
CA ARG A 139 -17.22 0.50 0.42
C ARG A 139 -18.14 -0.39 -0.41
N ALA A 140 -17.61 -1.01 -1.47
CA ALA A 140 -18.36 -1.97 -2.28
C ALA A 140 -18.79 -3.20 -1.48
N GLY A 141 -17.91 -3.74 -0.62
CA GLY A 141 -18.25 -4.87 0.26
C GLY A 141 -19.25 -4.48 1.36
N GLU A 142 -19.13 -3.28 1.92
CA GLU A 142 -20.09 -2.75 2.90
C GLU A 142 -21.49 -2.60 2.27
N ARG A 143 -21.59 -2.02 1.07
CA ARG A 143 -22.85 -1.90 0.31
C ARG A 143 -23.43 -3.27 -0.05
N ALA A 144 -22.60 -4.22 -0.47
CA ALA A 144 -23.06 -5.57 -0.77
C ALA A 144 -23.68 -6.25 0.45
N LEU A 145 -23.03 -6.15 1.63
CA LEU A 145 -23.57 -6.68 2.87
C LEU A 145 -24.87 -5.97 3.29
N ALA A 146 -24.92 -4.63 3.20
CA ALA A 146 -26.12 -3.86 3.49
C ALA A 146 -27.30 -4.30 2.58
N GLY A 147 -27.06 -4.47 1.28
CA GLY A 147 -28.06 -4.99 0.34
C GLY A 147 -28.53 -6.40 0.67
N TRP A 148 -27.63 -7.28 1.14
CA TRP A 148 -28.00 -8.64 1.56
C TRP A 148 -28.82 -8.68 2.85
N LEU A 149 -28.62 -7.73 3.77
CA LEU A 149 -29.48 -7.57 4.95
C LEU A 149 -30.83 -6.93 4.59
N GLY A 150 -30.83 -6.09 3.55
CA GLY A 150 -32.02 -5.43 3.04
C GLY A 150 -33.03 -6.40 2.42
N GLY A 151 -32.59 -7.46 1.73
CA GLY A 151 -33.51 -8.40 1.08
C GLY A 151 -32.97 -9.84 0.96
N PRO A 152 -33.84 -10.86 1.08
CA PRO A 152 -33.42 -12.26 1.04
C PRO A 152 -32.99 -12.69 -0.38
N ALA A 153 -32.06 -13.63 -0.45
CA ALA A 153 -31.69 -14.31 -1.68
C ALA A 153 -32.51 -15.59 -1.89
N ALA A 154 -32.49 -16.15 -3.11
CA ALA A 154 -33.07 -17.46 -3.38
C ALA A 154 -32.36 -18.57 -2.58
N ARG A 155 -33.08 -19.65 -2.24
CA ARG A 155 -32.56 -20.77 -1.44
C ARG A 155 -31.24 -21.33 -1.95
N GLU A 156 -31.10 -21.46 -3.27
CA GLU A 156 -29.88 -22.00 -3.88
C GLU A 156 -28.66 -21.10 -3.61
N GLU A 157 -28.82 -19.78 -3.75
CA GLU A 157 -27.76 -18.80 -3.46
C GLU A 157 -27.42 -18.77 -1.97
N ILE A 158 -28.42 -18.95 -1.08
CA ILE A 158 -28.18 -19.04 0.37
C ILE A 158 -27.28 -20.24 0.70
N LEU A 159 -27.58 -21.43 0.16
CA LEU A 159 -26.78 -22.64 0.40
C LEU A 159 -25.35 -22.48 -0.13
N LYS A 160 -25.18 -21.90 -1.32
CA LYS A 160 -23.87 -21.57 -1.90
C LYS A 160 -23.06 -20.63 -1.00
N ARG A 161 -23.69 -19.60 -0.43
CA ARG A 161 -23.05 -18.68 0.52
C ARG A 161 -22.67 -19.36 1.83
N GLN A 162 -23.53 -20.21 2.38
CA GLN A 162 -23.26 -20.95 3.63
C GLN A 162 -22.04 -21.87 3.46
N GLN A 163 -21.96 -22.61 2.36
CA GLN A 163 -20.79 -23.43 2.04
C GLN A 163 -19.50 -22.61 1.93
N ALA A 164 -19.57 -21.43 1.27
CA ALA A 164 -18.44 -20.52 1.19
C ALA A 164 -18.00 -19.98 2.56
N VAL A 165 -18.96 -19.63 3.43
CA VAL A 165 -18.68 -19.19 4.80
C VAL A 165 -18.05 -20.31 5.63
N ASP A 166 -18.54 -21.53 5.50
CA ASP A 166 -18.00 -22.70 6.21
C ASP A 166 -16.57 -23.04 5.78
N GLU A 167 -16.27 -22.92 4.49
CA GLU A 167 -14.90 -23.06 3.98
C GLU A 167 -13.97 -21.97 4.55
N LEU A 168 -14.39 -20.70 4.51
CA LEU A 168 -13.60 -19.57 5.00
C LEU A 168 -13.46 -19.56 6.54
N ARG A 169 -14.40 -20.18 7.26
CA ARG A 169 -14.41 -20.24 8.74
C ARG A 169 -13.11 -20.79 9.30
N ASN A 170 -12.52 -21.79 8.64
CA ASN A 170 -11.32 -22.47 9.10
C ASN A 170 -10.03 -21.82 8.57
N ASN A 171 -10.11 -20.96 7.54
CA ASN A 171 -8.95 -20.31 6.95
C ASN A 171 -8.61 -19.00 7.70
N VAL A 172 -8.13 -19.13 8.94
CA VAL A 172 -7.77 -17.99 9.81
C VAL A 172 -6.67 -17.12 9.16
N ASP A 173 -5.66 -17.75 8.55
CA ASP A 173 -4.55 -17.05 7.92
C ASP A 173 -5.01 -16.19 6.75
N LEU A 174 -5.85 -16.73 5.85
CA LEU A 174 -6.41 -15.95 4.76
C LEU A 174 -7.22 -14.75 5.27
N ARG A 175 -8.06 -14.95 6.29
CA ARG A 175 -8.86 -13.85 6.86
C ARG A 175 -7.99 -12.76 7.47
N GLU A 176 -6.95 -13.13 8.19
CA GLU A 176 -5.99 -12.16 8.74
C GLU A 176 -5.25 -11.42 7.62
N ASP A 177 -4.71 -12.13 6.63
CA ASP A 177 -3.97 -11.56 5.51
C ASP A 177 -4.82 -10.54 4.76
N LEU A 178 -6.07 -10.89 4.41
CA LEU A 178 -6.98 -9.99 3.70
C LEU A 178 -7.26 -8.73 4.49
N VAL A 179 -7.42 -8.84 5.81
CA VAL A 179 -7.68 -7.68 6.68
C VAL A 179 -6.45 -6.78 6.81
N VAL A 180 -5.27 -7.37 6.99
CA VAL A 180 -4.01 -6.62 7.14
C VAL A 180 -3.65 -5.87 5.86
N LEU A 181 -3.94 -6.48 4.70
CA LEU A 181 -3.77 -5.85 3.39
C LEU A 181 -4.83 -4.77 3.17
N ALA A 182 -6.11 -5.03 3.47
CA ALA A 182 -7.21 -4.19 2.99
C ALA A 182 -7.57 -2.95 3.84
N ASP A 183 -6.95 -2.73 5.01
CA ASP A 183 -7.25 -1.53 5.82
C ASP A 183 -6.83 -0.22 5.12
N ASP A 184 -5.90 -0.28 4.16
CA ASP A 184 -5.58 0.85 3.27
C ASP A 184 -6.56 1.00 2.09
N VAL A 185 -7.62 0.19 1.95
CA VAL A 185 -8.58 0.19 0.80
C VAL A 185 -9.90 0.90 1.12
N ARG A 186 -10.33 0.93 2.39
CA ARG A 186 -11.66 1.45 2.75
C ARG A 186 -11.84 2.93 2.40
N THR A 187 -10.77 3.71 2.52
CA THR A 187 -10.69 5.13 2.13
C THR A 187 -10.38 5.34 0.64
N ALA A 188 -10.11 4.26 -0.09
CA ALA A 188 -9.10 4.26 -1.12
C ALA A 188 -9.56 3.60 -2.43
N VAL A 189 -10.86 3.53 -2.69
CA VAL A 189 -11.35 3.16 -4.02
C VAL A 189 -12.56 4.03 -4.28
N ASP A 190 -12.31 5.28 -4.63
CA ASP A 190 -13.29 6.02 -5.40
C ASP A 190 -13.03 5.74 -6.88
N ALA A 191 -13.88 4.92 -7.48
CA ALA A 191 -13.78 4.56 -8.89
C ALA A 191 -13.78 5.82 -9.79
N ALA A 192 -14.41 6.92 -9.35
CA ALA A 192 -14.40 8.17 -10.08
C ALA A 192 -13.01 8.84 -10.09
N VAL A 193 -12.30 8.82 -8.96
CA VAL A 193 -10.94 9.37 -8.84
C VAL A 193 -9.96 8.58 -9.69
N LEU A 194 -10.05 7.25 -9.66
CA LEU A 194 -9.19 6.38 -10.46
C LEU A 194 -9.41 6.58 -11.96
N ASN A 195 -10.68 6.75 -12.37
CA ASN A 195 -11.04 7.02 -13.76
C ASN A 195 -10.54 8.40 -14.23
N GLN A 196 -10.70 9.43 -13.39
CA GLN A 196 -10.19 10.77 -13.69
C GLN A 196 -8.66 10.78 -13.82
N TRP A 197 -7.95 10.07 -12.93
CA TRP A 197 -6.51 9.91 -13.01
C TRP A 197 -6.07 9.18 -14.29
N ALA A 198 -6.76 8.10 -14.68
CA ALA A 198 -6.44 7.33 -15.88
C ALA A 198 -6.54 8.17 -17.17
N HIS A 199 -7.37 9.21 -17.18
CA HIS A 199 -7.55 10.12 -18.30
C HIS A 199 -6.83 11.47 -18.15
N ALA A 200 -6.04 11.65 -17.08
CA ALA A 200 -5.33 12.90 -16.84
C ALA A 200 -4.23 13.14 -17.88
N PRO A 201 -4.12 14.35 -18.46
CA PRO A 201 -3.08 14.65 -19.45
C PRO A 201 -1.69 14.68 -18.81
N VAL A 202 -0.67 14.24 -19.57
CA VAL A 202 0.73 14.26 -19.13
C VAL A 202 1.19 15.70 -18.90
N SER A 203 1.48 16.05 -17.64
CA SER A 203 1.75 17.41 -17.18
C SER A 203 3.22 17.85 -17.29
N LEU A 204 4.18 16.91 -17.37
CA LEU A 204 5.61 17.22 -17.55
C LEU A 204 6.02 17.19 -19.03
N ARG A 205 5.61 18.23 -19.78
CA ARG A 205 5.94 18.37 -21.22
C ARG A 205 7.32 18.94 -21.52
N SER A 206 8.00 19.58 -20.56
CA SER A 206 9.30 20.22 -20.83
C SER A 206 10.39 19.17 -21.05
N LEU A 207 10.76 18.95 -22.31
CA LEU A 207 11.90 18.10 -22.71
C LEU A 207 13.21 18.60 -22.11
N ILE A 208 13.36 19.93 -21.98
CA ILE A 208 14.54 20.57 -21.40
C ILE A 208 14.68 20.17 -19.94
N ALA A 209 13.63 20.31 -19.13
CA ALA A 209 13.67 19.95 -17.71
C ALA A 209 13.96 18.45 -17.49
N ARG A 210 13.44 17.59 -18.37
CA ARG A 210 13.68 16.13 -18.31
C ARG A 210 15.11 15.75 -18.68
N ALA A 211 15.77 16.53 -19.53
CA ALA A 211 17.18 16.32 -19.89
C ALA A 211 18.15 17.00 -18.90
N THR A 212 17.82 18.18 -18.38
CA THR A 212 18.68 18.92 -17.46
C THR A 212 18.78 18.26 -16.09
N ALA A 213 17.71 17.63 -15.60
CA ALA A 213 17.72 16.95 -14.30
C ALA A 213 18.77 15.81 -14.21
N PRO A 214 18.77 14.79 -15.10
CA PRO A 214 19.79 13.74 -15.04
C PRO A 214 21.19 14.27 -15.36
N LEU A 215 21.32 15.29 -16.21
CA LEU A 215 22.60 15.93 -16.50
C LEU A 215 23.19 16.61 -15.25
N LEU A 216 22.38 17.35 -14.50
CA LEU A 216 22.80 18.00 -13.25
C LEU A 216 23.24 16.98 -12.21
N VAL A 217 22.49 15.88 -12.05
CA VAL A 217 22.85 14.78 -11.13
C VAL A 217 24.17 14.11 -11.56
N LEU A 218 24.36 13.87 -12.86
CA LEU A 218 25.59 13.26 -13.37
C LEU A 218 26.80 14.20 -13.18
N LEU A 219 26.59 15.50 -13.39
CA LEU A 219 27.60 16.54 -13.15
C LEU A 219 27.97 16.61 -11.66
N THR A 220 26.99 16.57 -10.75
CA THR A 220 27.26 16.62 -9.30
C THR A 220 28.03 15.37 -8.86
N ILE A 221 27.66 14.18 -9.33
CA ILE A 221 28.43 12.95 -9.12
C ILE A 221 29.88 13.11 -9.63
N ALA A 222 30.07 13.65 -10.84
CA ALA A 222 31.41 13.85 -11.40
C ALA A 222 32.27 14.79 -10.55
N THR A 223 31.69 15.89 -10.03
CA THR A 223 32.41 16.80 -9.13
C THR A 223 32.78 16.13 -7.80
N VAL A 224 31.89 15.28 -7.25
CA VAL A 224 32.16 14.52 -6.02
C VAL A 224 33.30 13.52 -6.24
N VAL A 225 33.29 12.80 -7.37
CA VAL A 225 34.37 11.88 -7.73
C VAL A 225 35.69 12.63 -7.86
N TYR A 226 35.72 13.75 -8.59
CA TYR A 226 36.92 14.58 -8.70
C TYR A 226 37.47 15.01 -7.32
N TRP A 227 36.58 15.43 -6.41
CA TRP A 227 36.97 15.80 -5.05
C TRP A 227 37.53 14.61 -4.24
N LEU A 228 36.94 13.41 -4.37
CA LEU A 228 37.42 12.19 -3.69
C LEU A 228 38.84 11.78 -4.12
N PHE A 229 39.30 12.19 -5.30
CA PHE A 229 40.65 11.96 -5.81
C PHE A 229 41.61 13.14 -5.58
N GLY A 230 41.27 14.08 -4.68
CA GLY A 230 42.14 15.19 -4.29
C GLY A 230 41.86 16.52 -5.02
N GLY A 231 40.77 16.60 -5.78
CA GLY A 231 40.31 17.84 -6.41
C GLY A 231 39.76 18.88 -5.43
N ASN A 232 39.59 20.12 -5.89
CA ASN A 232 39.04 21.21 -5.07
C ASN A 232 37.54 20.98 -4.72
N SER A 233 37.17 21.22 -3.46
CA SER A 233 35.81 21.14 -2.92
C SER A 233 34.87 22.26 -3.35
N ASP A 234 35.39 23.38 -3.88
CA ASP A 234 34.58 24.52 -4.36
C ASP A 234 33.61 24.10 -5.48
N LEU A 235 34.04 23.21 -6.37
CA LEU A 235 33.23 22.73 -7.48
C LEU A 235 32.02 21.91 -7.01
N VAL A 236 32.19 21.10 -5.96
CA VAL A 236 31.11 20.31 -5.34
C VAL A 236 30.07 21.24 -4.72
N ARG A 237 30.52 22.29 -4.01
CA ARG A 237 29.62 23.28 -3.39
C ARG A 237 28.84 24.07 -4.43
N ALA A 238 29.50 24.51 -5.51
CA ALA A 238 28.84 25.21 -6.60
C ALA A 238 27.81 24.31 -7.32
N ALA A 239 28.18 23.06 -7.63
CA ALA A 239 27.27 22.10 -8.27
C ALA A 239 26.03 21.82 -7.40
N LEU A 240 26.22 21.60 -6.10
CA LEU A 240 25.13 21.39 -5.15
C LEU A 240 24.21 22.61 -5.03
N ALA A 241 24.77 23.84 -5.01
CA ALA A 241 23.99 25.06 -4.97
C ALA A 241 23.10 25.23 -6.21
N VAL A 242 23.64 24.91 -7.41
CA VAL A 242 22.87 24.92 -8.66
C VAL A 242 21.75 23.88 -8.63
N GLU A 243 22.04 22.67 -8.14
CA GLU A 243 21.05 21.59 -8.03
C GLU A 243 19.92 21.95 -7.06
N ILE A 244 20.25 22.53 -5.89
CA ILE A 244 19.27 23.02 -4.92
C ILE A 244 18.42 24.13 -5.53
N ALA A 245 19.02 25.11 -6.21
CA ALA A 245 18.29 26.20 -6.86
C ALA A 245 17.33 25.68 -7.95
N PHE A 246 17.79 24.73 -8.78
CA PHE A 246 16.96 24.08 -9.79
C PHE A 246 15.79 23.32 -9.16
N GLY A 247 16.05 22.58 -8.08
CA GLY A 247 15.05 21.84 -7.31
C GLY A 247 14.00 22.75 -6.68
N LEU A 248 14.42 23.85 -6.06
CA LEU A 248 13.52 24.85 -5.47
C LEU A 248 12.64 25.52 -6.54
N PHE A 249 13.22 25.87 -7.69
CA PHE A 249 12.49 26.48 -8.80
C PHE A 249 11.39 25.56 -9.37
N HIS A 250 11.67 24.26 -9.49
CA HIS A 250 10.71 23.28 -10.02
C HIS A 250 9.84 22.60 -8.95
N ARG A 251 10.04 22.92 -7.66
CA ARG A 251 9.43 22.21 -6.53
C ARG A 251 7.90 22.18 -6.60
N GLN A 252 7.26 23.30 -6.93
CA GLN A 252 5.79 23.37 -6.98
C GLN A 252 5.23 22.43 -8.06
N ARG A 253 5.78 22.50 -9.27
CA ARG A 253 5.37 21.64 -10.40
C ARG A 253 5.60 20.16 -10.11
N VAL A 254 6.76 19.79 -9.58
CA VAL A 254 7.08 18.39 -9.25
C VAL A 254 6.16 17.88 -8.13
N ARG A 255 5.90 18.70 -7.11
CA ARG A 255 5.03 18.32 -5.99
C ARG A 255 3.59 18.09 -6.44
N GLU A 256 3.03 18.94 -7.30
CA GLU A 256 1.67 18.76 -7.82
C GLU A 256 1.53 17.46 -8.59
N VAL A 257 2.51 17.12 -9.43
CA VAL A 257 2.51 15.87 -10.19
C VAL A 257 2.65 14.65 -9.30
N ILE A 258 3.59 14.64 -8.35
CA ILE A 258 3.77 13.53 -7.42
C ILE A 258 2.52 13.35 -6.55
N ALA A 259 1.98 14.43 -5.99
CA ALA A 259 0.78 14.39 -5.16
C ALA A 259 -0.45 13.84 -5.92
N SER A 260 -0.57 14.15 -7.22
CA SER A 260 -1.65 13.61 -8.07
C SER A 260 -1.54 12.12 -8.37
N MET A 261 -0.37 11.50 -8.15
CA MET A 261 -0.12 10.09 -8.44
C MET A 261 -0.04 9.19 -7.20
N ASP A 262 0.36 9.75 -6.05
CA ASP A 262 0.63 8.96 -4.84
C ASP A 262 -0.61 8.27 -4.27
N GLU A 263 -1.78 8.93 -4.29
CA GLU A 263 -3.03 8.32 -3.80
C GLU A 263 -3.52 7.20 -4.74
N PRO A 264 -3.84 7.45 -6.03
CA PRO A 264 -4.34 6.40 -6.93
C PRO A 264 -3.41 5.18 -7.07
N ALA A 265 -2.09 5.39 -7.08
CA ALA A 265 -1.14 4.30 -7.21
C ALA A 265 -1.07 3.42 -5.94
N LYS A 266 -1.21 4.04 -4.76
CA LYS A 266 -1.28 3.32 -3.49
C LYS A 266 -2.56 2.51 -3.39
N GLU A 267 -3.69 3.09 -3.80
CA GLU A 267 -5.01 2.46 -3.85
C GLU A 267 -5.01 1.17 -4.69
N LEU A 268 -4.54 1.28 -5.95
CA LEU A 268 -4.48 0.15 -6.86
C LEU A 268 -3.54 -0.96 -6.36
N ARG A 269 -2.40 -0.59 -5.77
CA ARG A 269 -1.45 -1.55 -5.20
C ARG A 269 -2.07 -2.37 -4.07
N VAL A 270 -2.86 -1.72 -3.21
CA VAL A 270 -3.49 -2.43 -2.08
C VAL A 270 -4.58 -3.38 -2.59
N LEU A 271 -5.44 -2.93 -3.51
CA LEU A 271 -6.45 -3.79 -4.12
C LEU A 271 -5.80 -4.99 -4.84
N TYR A 272 -4.75 -4.74 -5.62
CA TYR A 272 -3.99 -5.80 -6.28
C TYR A 272 -3.43 -6.80 -5.26
N SER A 273 -2.87 -6.34 -4.15
CA SER A 273 -2.30 -7.24 -3.14
C SER A 273 -3.36 -8.16 -2.50
N ALA A 274 -4.56 -7.67 -2.26
CA ALA A 274 -5.68 -8.45 -1.75
C ALA A 274 -6.17 -9.47 -2.79
N LEU A 275 -6.35 -9.04 -4.05
CA LEU A 275 -6.75 -9.93 -5.15
C LEU A 275 -5.71 -11.01 -5.43
N ALA A 276 -4.42 -10.66 -5.45
CA ALA A 276 -3.33 -11.59 -5.63
C ALA A 276 -3.25 -12.62 -4.49
N ARG A 277 -3.64 -12.23 -3.26
CA ARG A 277 -3.72 -13.17 -2.13
C ARG A 277 -4.87 -14.16 -2.29
N ILE A 278 -6.04 -13.70 -2.78
CA ILE A 278 -7.21 -14.55 -3.08
C ILE A 278 -6.89 -15.51 -4.25
N ASP A 279 -6.21 -15.02 -5.29
CA ASP A 279 -5.92 -15.84 -6.47
C ASP A 279 -4.92 -16.97 -6.20
N ARG A 280 -4.05 -16.82 -5.20
CA ARG A 280 -3.15 -17.89 -4.76
C ARG A 280 -3.86 -18.99 -3.98
N GLU A 281 -5.03 -18.70 -3.42
CA GLU A 281 -5.78 -19.66 -2.62
C GLU A 281 -6.58 -20.61 -3.52
N ARG A 282 -6.68 -21.87 -3.11
CA ARG A 282 -7.53 -22.86 -3.79
C ARG A 282 -8.84 -22.98 -3.02
N PHE A 283 -9.94 -22.72 -3.71
CA PHE A 283 -11.28 -22.88 -3.14
C PHE A 283 -11.97 -24.14 -3.66
N THR A 284 -12.76 -24.73 -2.78
CA THR A 284 -13.53 -25.95 -3.00
C THR A 284 -15.01 -25.66 -3.21
N SER A 285 -15.56 -24.66 -2.50
CA SER A 285 -16.95 -24.26 -2.65
C SER A 285 -17.22 -23.61 -4.01
N ASP A 286 -18.38 -23.92 -4.57
CA ASP A 286 -18.79 -23.45 -5.90
C ASP A 286 -18.78 -21.92 -5.98
N LYS A 287 -19.28 -21.24 -4.93
CA LYS A 287 -19.37 -19.78 -4.91
C LYS A 287 -18.01 -19.10 -4.91
N LEU A 288 -17.05 -19.59 -4.13
CA LEU A 288 -15.70 -19.00 -4.09
C LEU A 288 -14.93 -19.29 -5.37
N ARG A 289 -15.15 -20.45 -6.00
CA ARG A 289 -14.62 -20.75 -7.32
C ARG A 289 -15.17 -19.82 -8.40
N GLU A 290 -16.48 -19.57 -8.38
CA GLU A 290 -17.15 -18.62 -9.28
C GLU A 290 -16.56 -17.22 -9.12
N LEU A 291 -16.47 -16.72 -7.87
CA LEU A 291 -15.91 -15.40 -7.57
C LEU A 291 -14.44 -15.30 -8.01
N ARG A 292 -13.62 -16.34 -7.77
CA ARG A 292 -12.23 -16.38 -8.21
C ARG A 292 -12.11 -16.39 -9.74
N ALA A 293 -12.95 -17.17 -10.43
CA ALA A 293 -12.98 -17.20 -11.88
C ALA A 293 -13.33 -15.82 -12.46
N GLY A 294 -14.28 -15.10 -11.86
CA GLY A 294 -14.62 -13.73 -12.25
C GLY A 294 -13.43 -12.76 -12.18
N ILE A 295 -12.53 -12.94 -11.21
CA ILE A 295 -11.29 -12.16 -11.10
C ILE A 295 -10.30 -12.53 -12.23
N GLY A 296 -10.19 -13.82 -12.54
CA GLY A 296 -9.22 -14.34 -13.53
C GLY A 296 -9.60 -14.11 -14.99
N VAL A 297 -10.88 -14.09 -15.35
CA VAL A 297 -11.36 -13.97 -16.74
C VAL A 297 -11.20 -12.54 -17.28
N SER A 298 -11.46 -11.51 -16.48
CA SER A 298 -11.25 -10.11 -16.90
C SER A 298 -9.78 -9.74 -17.13
N GLY A 299 -8.83 -10.48 -16.55
CA GLY A 299 -7.40 -10.29 -16.79
C GLY A 299 -6.84 -11.07 -17.99
N ARG A 300 -7.58 -12.06 -18.51
CA ARG A 300 -7.11 -12.98 -19.56
C ARG A 300 -7.69 -12.71 -20.95
N GLU A 301 -8.90 -12.16 -21.05
CA GLU A 301 -9.48 -11.75 -22.33
C GLU A 301 -8.77 -10.54 -22.94
N ASN A 302 -8.08 -9.75 -22.11
CA ASN A 302 -7.15 -8.72 -22.56
C ASN A 302 -5.72 -9.29 -22.54
N GLY A 303 -5.37 -10.05 -23.59
CA GLY A 303 -4.06 -10.67 -23.74
C GLY A 303 -2.90 -9.68 -23.56
N PHE A 304 -2.31 -9.66 -22.38
CA PHE A 304 -1.03 -9.02 -22.09
C PHE A 304 -0.19 -9.97 -21.24
N GLY A 305 0.64 -10.77 -21.91
CA GLY A 305 1.69 -11.53 -21.25
C GLY A 305 2.76 -10.57 -20.71
N GLY A 306 3.04 -10.66 -19.42
CA GLY A 306 4.22 -10.05 -18.80
C GLY A 306 4.07 -8.59 -18.39
N THR A 307 4.18 -8.35 -17.07
CA THR A 307 4.52 -7.08 -16.41
C THR A 307 3.80 -5.81 -16.89
N GLY A 308 2.77 -5.42 -16.13
CA GLY A 308 2.18 -4.07 -16.18
C GLY A 308 0.67 -4.11 -16.33
N VAL A 309 -0.06 -3.96 -15.22
CA VAL A 309 -1.53 -3.86 -15.25
C VAL A 309 -1.90 -2.42 -15.59
N ALA A 310 -2.19 -2.17 -16.86
CA ALA A 310 -2.94 -1.00 -17.30
C ALA A 310 -4.44 -1.33 -17.19
N VAL A 311 -5.16 -0.55 -16.38
CA VAL A 311 -6.61 -0.65 -16.24
C VAL A 311 -7.26 -0.07 -17.49
N ALA A 312 -7.76 -0.93 -18.39
CA ALA A 312 -8.53 -0.52 -19.55
C ALA A 312 -10.03 -0.52 -19.20
N ALA A 313 -10.57 0.66 -18.89
CA ALA A 313 -12.00 0.92 -18.88
C ALA A 313 -12.38 1.60 -20.20
N CYS A 314 -12.86 0.83 -21.17
CA CYS A 314 -13.63 1.37 -22.30
C CYS A 314 -14.32 0.26 -23.09
N ARG A 315 -15.63 0.08 -22.86
CA ARG A 315 -16.53 -0.44 -23.88
C ARG A 315 -17.94 0.13 -23.68
N SER A 316 -18.16 1.33 -24.22
CA SER A 316 -19.43 1.76 -24.84
C SER A 316 -19.38 3.26 -25.15
N SER A 317 -18.86 3.60 -26.32
CA SER A 317 -19.40 4.65 -27.19
C SER A 317 -18.56 4.73 -28.46
N GLU A 318 -19.28 4.82 -29.56
CA GLU A 318 -18.80 4.89 -30.94
C GLU A 318 -17.94 6.16 -31.15
N LEU A 319 -16.87 6.08 -31.96
CA LEU A 319 -16.38 7.07 -32.96
C LEU A 319 -14.91 6.77 -33.40
N PRO A 320 -14.48 7.24 -34.60
CA PRO A 320 -13.51 6.52 -35.44
C PRO A 320 -12.05 6.99 -35.35
N ALA A 321 -11.17 6.03 -35.65
CA ALA A 321 -9.83 6.14 -36.28
C ALA A 321 -9.00 7.43 -36.06
N GLN A 322 -7.95 7.35 -35.24
CA GLN A 322 -6.73 8.14 -35.48
C GLN A 322 -5.44 7.50 -34.92
N ARG A 323 -4.61 7.08 -35.87
CA ARG A 323 -3.14 6.88 -35.91
C ARG A 323 -2.36 6.61 -34.61
N MET A 324 -1.99 5.33 -34.53
CA MET A 324 -0.83 4.72 -33.87
C MET A 324 0.51 5.35 -34.29
N VAL A 325 1.32 5.80 -33.32
CA VAL A 325 2.78 5.89 -33.44
C VAL A 325 3.40 5.30 -32.18
N CYS A 326 3.97 4.12 -32.37
CA CYS A 326 4.73 3.35 -31.39
C CYS A 326 6.20 3.76 -31.52
N SER A 327 6.85 4.22 -30.44
CA SER A 327 8.31 4.30 -30.41
C SER A 327 8.87 4.28 -28.99
N LEU A 328 9.50 3.13 -28.67
CA LEU A 328 10.73 2.97 -27.89
C LEU A 328 10.72 3.35 -26.39
N CYS A 329 10.69 2.32 -25.55
CA CYS A 329 11.12 2.33 -24.15
C CYS A 329 12.22 1.28 -23.97
N PRO A 330 13.42 1.60 -23.43
CA PRO A 330 14.43 0.59 -23.14
C PRO A 330 14.18 -0.08 -21.79
N ALA A 331 14.42 -1.39 -21.77
CA ALA A 331 14.35 -2.28 -20.61
C ALA A 331 15.51 -2.07 -19.61
N ALA A 332 15.20 -2.19 -18.30
CA ALA A 332 16.06 -2.51 -17.14
C ALA A 332 15.38 -1.86 -15.90
N VAL A 333 15.15 -2.47 -14.73
CA VAL A 333 15.89 -3.47 -13.95
C VAL A 333 14.88 -4.30 -13.15
N MET A 334 15.05 -5.61 -13.16
CA MET A 334 14.34 -6.60 -12.35
C MET A 334 15.32 -7.09 -11.27
N GLY A 335 14.85 -7.20 -10.03
CA GLY A 335 15.61 -7.84 -8.94
C GLY A 335 15.17 -7.35 -7.57
N ASP A 336 14.31 -8.13 -6.90
CA ASP A 336 14.61 -8.51 -5.52
C ASP A 336 13.72 -9.67 -5.06
N SER A 337 14.42 -10.77 -4.84
CA SER A 337 14.02 -12.07 -4.33
C SER A 337 13.63 -11.97 -2.86
N VAL A 338 12.43 -12.44 -2.52
CA VAL A 338 11.99 -12.63 -1.14
C VAL A 338 12.61 -13.92 -0.62
N HIS A 339 13.72 -13.81 0.12
CA HIS A 339 14.13 -14.87 1.02
C HIS A 339 13.29 -14.79 2.31
N ILE A 340 12.50 -15.84 2.50
CA ILE A 340 11.92 -16.23 3.79
C ILE A 340 13.07 -16.84 4.58
N CYS A 341 13.37 -16.31 5.77
CA CYS A 341 14.19 -17.00 6.75
C CYS A 341 13.29 -17.43 7.91
N ASP A 342 13.40 -18.71 8.23
CA ASP A 342 12.98 -19.35 9.48
C ASP A 342 13.63 -18.73 10.73
#